data_AF-A0A953RZC1-F1
#
_entry.id   AF-A0A953RZC1-F1
#
_cell.length_a   1.000
_cell.length_b   1.000
_cell.length_c   1.000
_cell.angle_alpha   90.00
_cell.angle_beta   90.00
_cell.angle_gamma   90.00
#
_symmetry.space_group_name_H-M   'P 1'
#
loop_
_entity.id
_entity.type
_entity.pdbx_description
1 polymer ?
#
loop_
_entity_poly.entity_id
_entity_poly.type
_entity_poly.pdbx_seq_one_letter_code
_entity_poly.pdbx_strand_id
1 'polypeptide(L)'
;MPAQVDLSKLSVRQFAERFKSEMIPLSNTFSYFCASVPLSEEDLKEYLEEPVAALPPGVAAALPKISILLVPYLERGNGTGAQKPSAKESGRAKLAAAEYVSIEKPLHGRISAATQLSLGGETVLAFALKDQEVAEYHYRFYHLLATVLGEHWTEAVETGYSRIMRDELNSDVHGEVDEASWRLKQALRRSQATMSAKAFRAYARQSFIDTLTLYLHGICCDIDVDTGPRQLPSRYLRKRLLLLQELFPPPHGYAVFPEQLGA
;
A
#
# COMPACT_ATOMS: atom_id res chain seq x y z
N MET A 1 32.73 28.58 9.15
CA MET A 1 32.76 27.35 8.34
C MET A 1 31.37 26.77 8.36
N PRO A 2 30.56 26.89 7.30
CA PRO A 2 29.25 26.25 7.28
C PRO A 2 29.44 24.74 7.13
N ALA A 3 28.72 23.96 7.94
CA ALA A 3 28.75 22.51 7.87
C ALA A 3 28.29 22.09 6.46
N GLN A 4 29.21 21.50 5.70
CA GLN A 4 28.91 20.84 4.44
C GLN A 4 28.10 19.58 4.81
N VAL A 5 26.78 19.72 4.83
CA VAL A 5 25.88 18.59 5.03
C VAL A 5 26.15 17.61 3.89
N ASP A 6 26.61 16.42 4.25
CA ASP A 6 26.89 15.34 3.32
C ASP A 6 25.61 15.03 2.53
N LEU A 7 25.56 15.51 1.29
CA LEU A 7 24.41 15.39 0.38
C LEU A 7 24.17 13.95 -0.07
N SER A 8 25.04 13.01 0.32
CA SER A 8 25.02 11.64 -0.18
C SER A 8 23.87 10.78 0.35
N LYS A 9 23.25 11.11 1.50
CA LYS A 9 22.13 10.34 2.07
C LYS A 9 21.12 11.19 2.83
N LEU A 10 20.10 11.69 2.12
CA LEU A 10 18.93 12.31 2.76
C LEU A 10 17.97 11.22 3.23
N SER A 11 17.44 11.34 4.46
CA SER A 11 16.29 10.51 4.85
C SER A 11 15.09 10.84 3.95
N VAL A 12 14.18 9.89 3.75
CA VAL A 12 12.97 10.11 2.92
C VAL A 12 12.15 11.29 3.43
N ARG A 13 12.09 11.51 4.75
CA ARG A 13 11.44 12.69 5.36
C ARG A 13 12.12 14.00 4.94
N GLN A 14 13.43 14.11 5.13
CA GLN A 14 14.19 15.31 4.75
C GLN A 14 14.10 15.57 3.24
N PHE A 15 14.12 14.50 2.45
CA PHE A 15 13.95 14.58 1.01
C PHE A 15 12.57 15.15 0.64
N ALA A 16 11.50 14.60 1.23
CA ALA A 16 10.14 15.08 1.01
C ALA A 16 9.96 16.56 1.41
N GLU A 17 10.48 16.96 2.56
CA GLU A 17 10.42 18.35 3.03
C GLU A 17 11.16 19.31 2.11
N ARG A 18 12.33 18.89 1.61
CA ARG A 18 13.16 19.70 0.72
C ARG A 18 12.51 19.95 -0.63
N PHE A 19 11.89 18.94 -1.22
CA PHE A 19 11.32 19.01 -2.58
C PHE A 19 9.81 19.26 -2.60
N LYS A 20 9.20 19.56 -1.45
CA LYS A 20 7.75 19.80 -1.34
C LYS A 20 7.25 20.90 -2.29
N SER A 21 8.01 21.98 -2.45
CA SER A 21 7.65 23.09 -3.34
C SER A 21 7.86 22.81 -4.83
N GLU A 22 8.55 21.72 -5.16
CA GLU A 22 8.87 21.31 -6.54
C GLU A 22 7.95 20.18 -7.02
N MET A 23 6.99 19.77 -6.20
CA MET A 23 6.00 18.74 -6.54
C MET A 23 5.12 19.17 -7.70
N ILE A 24 4.94 18.29 -8.68
CA ILE A 24 4.07 18.48 -9.83
C ILE A 24 2.70 17.86 -9.50
N PRO A 25 1.58 18.60 -9.65
CA PRO A 25 0.25 18.06 -9.40
C PRO A 25 -0.16 17.07 -10.51
N LEU A 26 -0.64 15.88 -10.12
CA LEU A 26 -1.31 14.93 -11.03
C LEU A 26 -2.83 15.06 -10.94
N SER A 27 -3.34 15.33 -9.74
CA SER A 27 -4.77 15.52 -9.49
C SER A 27 -4.99 16.33 -8.22
N ASN A 28 -6.25 16.47 -7.80
CA ASN A 28 -6.59 17.09 -6.53
C ASN A 28 -6.09 16.28 -5.32
N THR A 29 -5.79 15.00 -5.46
CA THR A 29 -5.31 14.16 -4.35
C THR A 29 -3.82 13.88 -4.45
N PHE A 30 -3.28 13.77 -5.67
CA PHE A 30 -1.93 13.28 -5.93
C PHE A 30 -1.02 14.38 -6.49
N SER A 31 0.20 14.45 -5.95
CA SER A 31 1.33 15.17 -6.55
C SER A 31 2.54 14.26 -6.58
N TYR A 32 3.50 14.53 -7.44
CA TYR A 32 4.72 13.72 -7.56
C TYR A 32 5.98 14.56 -7.72
N PHE A 33 7.11 13.94 -7.42
CA PHE A 33 8.44 14.44 -7.72
C PHE A 33 9.34 13.27 -8.15
N CYS A 34 10.09 13.45 -9.23
CA CYS A 34 11.07 12.46 -9.71
C CYS A 34 12.49 12.97 -9.47
N ALA A 35 13.28 12.20 -8.71
CA ALA A 35 14.63 12.56 -8.29
C ALA A 35 15.73 12.13 -9.29
N SER A 36 15.42 11.31 -10.29
CA SER A 36 16.41 10.80 -11.25
C SER A 36 15.86 10.66 -12.65
N VAL A 37 16.49 11.38 -13.58
CA VAL A 37 16.19 11.41 -15.03
C VAL A 37 14.79 11.96 -15.33
N PRO A 38 14.61 12.83 -16.34
CA PRO A 38 13.26 13.15 -16.81
C PRO A 38 12.59 11.83 -17.21
N LEU A 39 11.46 11.51 -16.58
CA LEU A 39 10.63 10.39 -17.04
C LEU A 39 10.23 10.68 -18.49
N SER A 40 10.30 9.66 -19.35
CA SER A 40 9.67 9.76 -20.65
C SER A 40 8.15 9.92 -20.47
N GLU A 41 7.45 10.37 -21.50
CA GLU A 41 5.99 10.43 -21.46
C GLU A 41 5.37 9.04 -21.23
N GLU A 42 6.00 7.99 -21.76
CA GLU A 42 5.61 6.59 -21.54
C GLU A 42 5.80 6.18 -20.08
N ASP A 43 6.97 6.45 -19.49
CA ASP A 43 7.21 6.16 -18.07
C ASP A 43 6.26 6.94 -17.16
N LEU A 44 5.98 8.21 -17.47
CA LEU A 44 5.04 9.02 -16.71
C LEU A 44 3.64 8.38 -16.73
N LYS A 45 3.21 7.93 -17.91
CA LYS A 45 1.93 7.26 -18.10
C LYS A 45 1.85 5.96 -17.31
N GLU A 46 2.85 5.09 -17.44
CA GLU A 46 2.87 3.77 -16.80
C GLU A 46 3.01 3.85 -15.27
N TYR A 47 3.91 4.69 -14.76
CA TYR A 47 4.17 4.75 -13.32
C TYR A 47 3.19 5.65 -12.56
N LEU A 48 2.55 6.63 -13.20
CA LEU A 48 1.76 7.63 -12.48
C LEU A 48 0.36 7.81 -13.03
N GLU A 49 0.20 8.08 -14.33
CA GLU A 49 -1.11 8.46 -14.86
C GLU A 49 -2.09 7.28 -14.88
N GLU A 50 -1.70 6.13 -15.42
CA GLU A 50 -2.57 4.95 -15.50
C GLU A 50 -2.96 4.43 -14.12
N PRO A 51 -2.03 4.26 -13.15
CA PRO A 51 -2.40 3.78 -11.83
C PRO A 51 -3.29 4.74 -11.06
N VAL A 52 -3.11 6.06 -11.23
CA VAL A 52 -3.96 7.06 -10.59
C VAL A 52 -5.33 7.13 -11.28
N ALA A 53 -5.38 7.03 -12.61
CA ALA A 53 -6.63 7.05 -13.38
C ALA A 53 -7.52 5.82 -13.11
N ALA A 54 -6.92 4.67 -12.84
CA ALA A 54 -7.63 3.44 -12.48
C ALA A 54 -8.26 3.47 -11.08
N LEU A 55 -7.93 4.46 -10.23
CA LEU A 55 -8.48 4.50 -8.87
C LEU A 55 -10.00 4.76 -8.87
N PRO A 56 -10.77 3.98 -8.10
CA PRO A 56 -12.16 4.32 -7.79
C PRO A 56 -12.26 5.75 -7.21
N PRO A 57 -13.20 6.59 -7.67
CA PRO A 57 -13.37 7.95 -7.16
C PRO A 57 -13.57 7.99 -5.63
N GLY A 58 -14.28 7.00 -5.08
CA GLY A 58 -14.48 6.88 -3.63
C GLY A 58 -13.19 6.59 -2.85
N VAL A 59 -12.24 5.87 -3.45
CA VAL A 59 -10.91 5.64 -2.86
C VAL A 59 -10.09 6.93 -2.91
N ALA A 60 -10.04 7.59 -4.08
CA ALA A 60 -9.32 8.85 -4.25
C ALA A 60 -9.82 9.97 -3.32
N ALA A 61 -11.14 10.00 -3.03
CA ALA A 61 -11.75 10.96 -2.13
C ALA A 61 -11.51 10.65 -0.63
N ALA A 62 -11.29 9.38 -0.29
CA ALA A 62 -11.03 8.95 1.09
C ALA A 62 -9.55 9.11 1.49
N LEU A 63 -8.65 9.23 0.51
CA LEU A 63 -7.22 9.42 0.76
C LEU A 63 -6.93 10.85 1.26
N PRO A 64 -5.95 11.02 2.16
CA PRO A 64 -5.34 12.33 2.39
C PRO A 64 -4.59 12.77 1.12
N LYS A 65 -4.05 13.99 1.11
CA LYS A 65 -3.11 14.39 0.07
C LYS A 65 -1.94 13.40 0.02
N ILE A 66 -1.64 12.91 -1.18
CA ILE A 66 -0.58 11.95 -1.44
C ILE A 66 0.54 12.62 -2.23
N SER A 67 1.75 12.54 -1.71
CA SER A 67 2.98 12.98 -2.37
C SER A 67 3.80 11.77 -2.78
N ILE A 68 3.95 11.56 -4.09
CA ILE A 68 4.69 10.43 -4.65
C ILE A 68 6.13 10.85 -4.95
N LEU A 69 7.10 10.17 -4.37
CA LEU A 69 8.51 10.37 -4.64
C LEU A 69 9.03 9.19 -5.45
N LEU A 70 9.47 9.47 -6.67
CA LEU A 70 10.13 8.50 -7.53
C LEU A 70 11.63 8.73 -7.42
N VAL A 71 12.34 7.77 -6.82
CA VAL A 71 13.77 7.89 -6.52
C VAL A 71 14.55 6.73 -7.14
N PRO A 72 15.85 6.89 -7.43
CA PRO A 72 16.61 5.81 -8.03
C PRO A 72 16.71 4.59 -7.11
N TYR A 73 17.08 4.78 -5.84
CA TYR A 73 17.13 3.71 -4.84
C TYR A 73 16.67 4.19 -3.45
N LEU A 74 16.13 3.25 -2.67
CA LEU A 74 15.89 3.43 -1.24
C LEU A 74 16.80 2.49 -0.44
N GLU A 75 17.42 3.03 0.60
CA GLU A 75 18.28 2.28 1.53
C GLU A 75 17.66 2.24 2.92
N ARG A 76 17.54 1.04 3.49
CA ARG A 76 17.17 0.84 4.90
C ARG A 76 18.36 1.19 5.79
N GLY A 77 18.13 2.08 6.75
CA GLY A 77 19.12 2.45 7.75
C GLY A 77 19.51 1.28 8.66
N ASN A 78 20.77 1.27 9.09
CA ASN A 78 21.22 0.38 10.15
C ASN A 78 20.51 0.78 11.45
N GLY A 79 19.89 -0.18 12.14
CA GLY A 79 19.19 0.03 13.42
C GLY A 79 20.06 0.51 14.60
N THR A 80 21.25 1.05 14.34
CA THR A 80 22.18 1.59 15.33
C THR A 80 21.91 3.05 15.70
N GLY A 81 21.04 3.75 14.96
CA GLY A 81 20.66 5.15 15.22
C GLY A 81 19.19 5.38 15.57
N ALA A 82 18.34 4.35 15.55
CA ALA A 82 16.95 4.49 15.95
C ALA A 82 16.89 4.64 17.48
N GLN A 83 16.48 5.81 17.98
CA GLN A 83 15.97 5.91 19.34
C GLN A 83 14.95 4.77 19.53
N LYS A 84 15.19 3.90 20.52
CA LYS A 84 14.25 2.82 20.85
C LYS A 84 12.86 3.43 21.02
N PRO A 85 11.85 3.04 20.22
CA PRO A 85 10.50 3.50 20.45
C PRO A 85 10.08 3.04 21.85
N SER A 86 9.48 3.96 22.60
CA SER A 86 8.96 3.64 23.93
C SER A 86 7.94 2.50 23.82
N ALA A 87 7.85 1.63 24.83
CA ALA A 87 7.02 0.43 24.81
C ALA A 87 5.52 0.68 24.48
N LYS A 88 5.06 1.94 24.56
CA LYS A 88 3.70 2.38 24.17
C LYS A 88 3.45 2.48 22.66
N GLU A 89 4.48 2.54 21.81
CA GLU A 89 4.35 2.68 20.34
C GLU A 89 4.48 1.34 19.58
N SER A 90 4.81 0.26 20.31
CA SER A 90 5.08 -1.08 19.79
C SER A 90 3.92 -1.75 19.01
N GLY A 91 2.71 -1.19 19.09
CA GLY A 91 1.53 -1.70 18.39
C GLY A 91 1.16 -0.98 17.09
N ARG A 92 1.79 0.16 16.75
CA ARG A 92 1.42 0.98 15.58
C ARG A 92 2.56 1.30 14.61
N ALA A 93 3.83 1.11 14.99
CA ALA A 93 4.96 1.40 14.11
C ALA A 93 5.93 0.21 14.03
N LYS A 94 5.65 -0.74 13.14
CA LYS A 94 6.65 -1.74 12.69
C LYS A 94 7.30 -1.34 11.35
N LEU A 95 7.04 -0.12 10.87
CA LEU A 95 7.57 0.46 9.63
C LEU A 95 8.01 1.90 9.91
N ALA A 96 9.24 2.05 10.41
CA ALA A 96 10.04 3.26 10.29
C ALA A 96 11.48 2.92 10.66
N ALA A 97 12.07 1.91 9.99
CA ALA A 97 13.51 1.96 9.84
C ALA A 97 13.79 3.28 9.10
N ALA A 98 14.74 4.10 9.57
CA ALA A 98 15.09 5.32 8.87
C ALA A 98 15.52 4.94 7.45
N GLU A 99 14.69 5.23 6.46
CA GLU A 99 14.99 4.95 5.06
C GLU A 99 15.55 6.22 4.43
N TYR A 100 16.53 6.01 3.55
CA TYR A 100 17.31 7.04 2.91
C TYR A 100 17.16 6.94 1.40
N VAL A 101 17.14 8.09 0.74
CA VAL A 101 17.25 8.17 -0.71
C VAL A 101 18.71 8.04 -1.09
N SER A 102 19.02 7.10 -2.00
CA SER A 102 20.37 6.84 -2.49
C SER A 102 20.41 6.95 -4.01
N ILE A 103 21.45 7.62 -4.53
CA ILE A 103 21.70 7.74 -5.98
C ILE A 103 22.38 6.48 -6.52
N GLU A 104 23.30 5.92 -5.72
CA GLU A 104 24.00 4.68 -6.02
C GLU A 104 23.25 3.47 -5.46
N LYS A 105 23.43 2.31 -6.10
CA LYS A 105 22.81 1.07 -5.67
C LYS A 105 23.30 0.69 -4.26
N PRO A 106 22.41 0.59 -3.26
CA PRO A 106 22.81 0.19 -1.92
C PRO A 106 23.36 -1.23 -1.88
N LEU A 107 24.12 -1.54 -0.83
CA LEU A 107 24.60 -2.91 -0.58
C LEU A 107 23.45 -3.91 -0.50
N HIS A 108 23.67 -5.12 -1.02
CA HIS A 108 22.68 -6.21 -0.96
C HIS A 108 22.16 -6.42 0.47
N GLY A 109 20.84 -6.50 0.61
CA GLY A 109 20.15 -6.63 1.89
C GLY A 109 19.73 -5.31 2.56
N ARG A 110 20.17 -4.15 2.03
CA ARG A 110 19.71 -2.82 2.48
C ARG A 110 18.77 -2.12 1.51
N ILE A 111 18.56 -2.70 0.32
CA ILE A 111 17.63 -2.14 -0.66
C ILE A 111 16.20 -2.24 -0.13
N SER A 112 15.48 -1.13 -0.16
CA SER A 112 14.03 -1.08 -0.04
C SER A 112 13.45 -0.69 -1.38
N ALA A 113 12.25 -1.16 -1.67
CA ALA A 113 11.62 -0.86 -2.94
C ALA A 113 10.54 0.21 -2.84
N ALA A 114 9.88 0.31 -1.68
CA ALA A 114 8.94 1.38 -1.39
C ALA A 114 8.87 1.66 0.11
N THR A 115 8.44 2.87 0.46
CA THR A 115 8.15 3.26 1.83
C THR A 115 7.06 4.31 1.90
N GLN A 116 6.48 4.45 3.09
CA GLN A 116 5.40 5.37 3.39
C GLN A 116 5.69 6.10 4.71
N LEU A 117 5.41 7.40 4.74
CA LEU A 117 5.43 8.19 5.97
C LEU A 117 4.36 9.28 5.95
N SER A 118 3.92 9.72 7.13
CA SER A 118 3.06 10.90 7.26
C SER A 118 3.90 12.15 7.53
N LEU A 119 3.58 13.24 6.82
CA LEU A 119 4.23 14.53 6.92
C LEU A 119 3.17 15.64 6.85
N GLY A 120 2.94 16.34 7.97
CA GLY A 120 2.08 17.53 7.99
C GLY A 120 0.63 17.29 7.55
N GLY A 121 0.06 16.11 7.79
CA GLY A 121 -1.30 15.75 7.36
C GLY A 121 -1.38 15.19 5.93
N GLU A 122 -0.25 15.14 5.22
CA GLU A 122 -0.10 14.49 3.93
C GLU A 122 0.57 13.12 4.13
N THR A 123 0.36 12.22 3.18
CA THR A 123 1.08 10.94 3.12
C THR A 123 2.10 10.99 1.99
N VAL A 124 3.35 10.70 2.31
CA VAL A 124 4.44 10.58 1.35
C VAL A 124 4.64 9.11 1.03
N LEU A 125 4.59 8.76 -0.24
CA LEU A 125 4.91 7.44 -0.77
C LEU A 125 6.21 7.56 -1.58
N ALA A 126 7.26 6.86 -1.19
CA ALA A 126 8.51 6.85 -1.94
C ALA A 126 8.75 5.49 -2.57
N PHE A 127 9.14 5.47 -3.84
CA PHE A 127 9.39 4.26 -4.62
C PHE A 127 10.77 4.31 -5.26
N ALA A 128 11.54 3.22 -5.10
CA ALA A 128 12.75 3.01 -5.87
C ALA A 128 12.36 2.53 -7.28
N LEU A 129 12.88 3.17 -8.32
CA LEU A 129 12.57 2.80 -9.71
C LEU A 129 13.63 1.94 -10.38
N LYS A 130 14.91 2.08 -10.01
CA LYS A 130 15.97 1.29 -10.67
C LYS A 130 15.89 -0.18 -10.26
N ASP A 131 16.05 -1.05 -11.24
CA ASP A 131 15.99 -2.50 -11.11
C ASP A 131 14.61 -3.01 -10.62
N GLN A 132 13.53 -2.26 -10.87
CA GLN A 132 12.16 -2.66 -10.53
C GLN A 132 11.30 -2.83 -11.78
N GLU A 133 10.43 -3.83 -11.77
CA GLU A 133 9.44 -4.03 -12.82
C GLU A 133 8.20 -3.17 -12.56
N VAL A 134 7.56 -2.69 -13.63
CA VAL A 134 6.35 -1.85 -13.54
C VAL A 134 5.22 -2.56 -12.79
N ALA A 135 5.02 -3.86 -13.05
CA ALA A 135 3.99 -4.66 -12.36
C ALA A 135 4.24 -4.76 -10.84
N GLU A 136 5.50 -4.89 -10.41
CA GLU A 136 5.84 -4.85 -8.99
C GLU A 136 5.60 -3.47 -8.38
N TYR A 137 5.87 -2.40 -9.14
CA TYR A 137 5.58 -1.03 -8.73
C TYR A 137 4.07 -0.85 -8.51
N HIS A 138 3.22 -1.25 -9.47
CA HIS A 138 1.76 -1.12 -9.35
C HIS A 138 1.22 -1.85 -8.12
N TYR A 139 1.64 -3.10 -7.89
CA TYR A 139 1.28 -3.82 -6.67
C TYR A 139 1.61 -3.03 -5.41
N ARG A 140 2.84 -2.49 -5.31
CA ARG A 140 3.27 -1.71 -4.14
C ARG A 140 2.55 -0.39 -4.01
N PHE A 141 2.30 0.30 -5.13
CA PHE A 141 1.54 1.54 -5.17
C PHE A 141 0.15 1.32 -4.56
N TYR A 142 -0.59 0.33 -5.05
CA TYR A 142 -1.91 -0.01 -4.52
C TYR A 142 -1.86 -0.55 -3.09
N HIS A 143 -0.82 -1.29 -2.72
CA HIS A 143 -0.65 -1.78 -1.35
C HIS A 143 -0.49 -0.65 -0.34
N LEU A 144 0.32 0.37 -0.66
CA LEU A 144 0.49 1.52 0.23
C LEU A 144 -0.79 2.35 0.32
N LEU A 145 -1.52 2.55 -0.79
CA LEU A 145 -2.83 3.21 -0.76
C LEU A 145 -3.86 2.43 0.06
N ALA A 146 -3.93 1.11 -0.13
CA ALA A 146 -4.79 0.24 0.65
C ALA A 146 -4.46 0.27 2.14
N THR A 147 -3.16 0.39 2.49
CA THR A 147 -2.71 0.55 3.87
C THR A 147 -3.21 1.87 4.47
N VAL A 148 -3.07 3.00 3.75
CA VAL A 148 -3.63 4.29 4.17
C VAL A 148 -5.14 4.19 4.41
N LEU A 149 -5.87 3.57 3.48
CA LEU A 149 -7.31 3.37 3.63
C LEU A 149 -7.65 2.47 4.81
N GLY A 150 -6.92 1.37 5.01
CA GLY A 150 -7.16 0.44 6.12
C GLY A 150 -6.94 1.07 7.49
N GLU A 151 -6.08 2.07 7.59
CA GLU A 151 -5.85 2.82 8.84
C GLU A 151 -6.96 3.84 9.14
N HIS A 152 -7.65 4.32 8.10
CA HIS A 152 -8.63 5.40 8.16
C HIS A 152 -10.01 5.03 7.58
N TRP A 153 -10.31 3.72 7.47
CA TRP A 153 -11.55 3.27 6.87
C TRP A 153 -12.77 3.81 7.62
N THR A 154 -13.86 4.08 6.89
CA THR A 154 -15.09 4.59 7.50
C THR A 154 -15.80 3.49 8.30
N GLU A 155 -16.69 3.87 9.21
CA GLU A 155 -17.48 2.90 9.98
C GLU A 155 -18.30 1.96 9.07
N ALA A 156 -18.80 2.48 7.95
CA ALA A 156 -19.54 1.69 6.96
C ALA A 156 -18.66 0.59 6.32
N VAL A 157 -17.43 0.96 5.91
CA VAL A 157 -16.45 0.03 5.35
C VAL A 157 -16.03 -1.01 6.40
N GLU A 158 -15.68 -0.56 7.60
CA GLU A 158 -15.29 -1.45 8.71
C GLU A 158 -16.39 -2.45 9.04
N THR A 159 -17.65 -1.99 9.15
CA THR A 159 -18.79 -2.83 9.48
C THR A 159 -19.10 -3.84 8.38
N GLY A 160 -19.15 -3.38 7.12
CA GLY A 160 -19.44 -4.23 5.97
C GLY A 160 -18.39 -5.34 5.80
N TYR A 161 -17.11 -4.97 5.88
CA TYR A 161 -16.02 -5.91 5.71
C TYR A 161 -15.87 -6.85 6.91
N SER A 162 -16.01 -6.33 8.14
CA SER A 162 -15.97 -7.16 9.37
C SER A 162 -17.07 -8.22 9.39
N ARG A 163 -18.25 -7.92 8.82
CA ARG A 163 -19.33 -8.91 8.70
C ARG A 163 -18.89 -10.09 7.82
N ILE A 164 -18.32 -9.83 6.64
CA ILE A 164 -17.79 -10.90 5.77
C ILE A 164 -16.73 -11.71 6.52
N MET A 165 -15.81 -11.06 7.23
CA MET A 165 -14.76 -11.74 7.98
C MET A 165 -15.30 -12.66 9.07
N ARG A 166 -16.35 -12.25 9.79
CA ARG A 166 -17.01 -13.10 10.79
C ARG A 166 -17.70 -14.30 10.15
N ASP A 167 -18.45 -14.09 9.07
CA ASP A 167 -19.12 -15.17 8.34
C ASP A 167 -18.11 -16.23 7.87
N GLU A 168 -16.98 -15.79 7.33
CA GLU A 168 -15.92 -16.68 6.85
C GLU A 168 -15.21 -17.42 7.99
N LEU A 169 -14.95 -16.75 9.13
CA LEU A 169 -14.38 -17.41 10.30
C LEU A 169 -15.36 -18.45 10.88
N ASN A 170 -16.64 -18.13 10.97
CA ASN A 170 -17.69 -19.04 11.45
C ASN A 170 -17.92 -20.23 10.51
N SER A 171 -17.63 -20.07 9.22
CA SER A 171 -17.73 -21.12 8.21
C SER A 171 -16.41 -21.89 8.00
N ASP A 172 -15.43 -21.69 8.90
CA ASP A 172 -14.11 -22.31 8.84
C ASP A 172 -13.35 -22.16 7.51
N VAL A 173 -13.60 -21.05 6.78
CA VAL A 173 -12.99 -20.79 5.47
C VAL A 173 -11.48 -20.81 5.54
N HIS A 174 -10.85 -21.68 4.77
CA HIS A 174 -9.40 -21.79 4.68
C HIS A 174 -8.82 -20.73 3.74
N GLY A 175 -7.53 -20.45 3.89
CA GLY A 175 -6.76 -19.52 3.05
C GLY A 175 -7.02 -18.03 3.30
N GLU A 176 -6.20 -17.20 2.67
CA GLU A 176 -6.32 -15.73 2.59
C GLU A 176 -5.78 -15.23 1.24
N VAL A 177 -5.91 -13.93 0.97
CA VAL A 177 -5.39 -13.28 -0.25
C VAL A 177 -3.86 -13.15 -0.24
N ASP A 178 -3.29 -12.88 0.94
CA ASP A 178 -1.84 -12.75 1.11
C ASP A 178 -1.40 -13.38 2.45
N GLU A 179 -0.10 -13.66 2.57
CA GLU A 179 0.56 -14.29 3.70
C GLU A 179 0.42 -13.46 4.99
N ALA A 180 0.33 -12.13 4.89
CA ALA A 180 0.17 -11.24 6.06
C ALA A 180 -1.15 -11.48 6.79
N SER A 181 -2.29 -11.39 6.09
CA SER A 181 -3.61 -11.72 6.66
C SER A 181 -3.72 -13.20 7.01
N TRP A 182 -3.09 -14.11 6.24
CA TRP A 182 -3.04 -15.53 6.56
C TRP A 182 -2.47 -15.79 7.96
N ARG A 183 -1.32 -15.19 8.29
CA ARG A 183 -0.68 -15.33 9.60
C ARG A 183 -1.56 -14.85 10.74
N LEU A 184 -2.26 -13.72 10.56
CA LEU A 184 -3.18 -13.18 11.56
C LEU A 184 -4.41 -14.09 11.74
N LYS A 185 -4.96 -14.63 10.65
CA LYS A 185 -6.06 -15.61 10.68
C LYS A 185 -5.67 -16.85 11.47
N GLN A 186 -4.47 -17.38 11.21
CA GLN A 186 -3.93 -18.55 11.91
C GLN A 186 -3.70 -18.26 13.39
N ALA A 187 -3.18 -17.08 13.74
CA ALA A 187 -3.02 -16.67 15.14
C ALA A 187 -4.36 -16.58 15.87
N LEU A 188 -5.39 -16.03 15.21
CA LEU A 188 -6.75 -15.97 15.73
C LEU A 188 -7.33 -17.37 16.00
N ARG A 189 -7.21 -18.28 15.03
CA ARG A 189 -7.73 -19.65 15.16
C ARG A 189 -7.08 -20.45 16.28
N ARG A 190 -5.77 -20.27 16.50
CA ARG A 190 -5.07 -20.92 17.63
C ARG A 190 -5.51 -20.39 18.99
N SER A 191 -6.01 -19.16 19.05
CA SER A 191 -6.42 -18.49 20.30
C SER A 191 -7.89 -18.78 20.66
N GLN A 192 -8.35 -20.02 20.48
CA GLN A 192 -9.76 -20.44 20.66
C GLN A 192 -10.40 -20.01 22.00
N ALA A 193 -9.59 -19.77 23.04
CA ALA A 193 -10.06 -19.37 24.36
C ALA A 193 -10.57 -17.91 24.44
N THR A 194 -10.16 -16.98 23.56
CA THR A 194 -10.76 -15.64 23.48
C THR A 194 -10.37 -14.94 22.16
N MET A 195 -11.28 -14.92 21.18
CA MET A 195 -11.18 -13.99 20.05
C MET A 195 -11.33 -12.56 20.56
N SER A 196 -10.23 -11.95 21.01
CA SER A 196 -10.28 -10.56 21.45
C SER A 196 -10.71 -9.67 20.29
N ALA A 197 -11.61 -8.72 20.56
CA ALA A 197 -12.07 -7.76 19.56
C ALA A 197 -10.89 -7.04 18.86
N LYS A 198 -9.79 -6.81 19.61
CA LYS A 198 -8.55 -6.24 19.09
C LYS A 198 -7.86 -7.14 18.06
N ALA A 199 -7.71 -8.43 18.35
CA ALA A 199 -7.07 -9.37 17.42
C ALA A 199 -7.92 -9.56 16.16
N PHE A 200 -9.24 -9.67 16.32
CA PHE A 200 -10.16 -9.75 15.18
C PHE A 200 -10.06 -8.50 14.30
N ARG A 201 -10.10 -7.30 14.90
CA ARG A 201 -9.98 -6.04 14.16
C ARG A 201 -8.65 -5.92 13.41
N ALA A 202 -7.55 -6.36 14.03
CA ALA A 202 -6.23 -6.36 13.37
C ALA A 202 -6.20 -7.29 12.15
N TYR A 203 -6.76 -8.49 12.26
CA TYR A 203 -6.91 -9.40 11.13
C TYR A 203 -7.84 -8.85 10.05
N ALA A 204 -9.03 -8.37 10.41
CA ALA A 204 -10.00 -7.84 9.47
C ALA A 204 -9.42 -6.67 8.67
N ARG A 205 -8.68 -5.78 9.33
CA ARG A 205 -7.98 -4.68 8.67
C ARG A 205 -6.90 -5.18 7.70
N GLN A 206 -6.05 -6.13 8.11
CA GLN A 206 -5.03 -6.66 7.21
C GLN A 206 -5.65 -7.38 6.00
N SER A 207 -6.68 -8.20 6.23
CA SER A 207 -7.42 -8.87 5.17
C SER A 207 -8.05 -7.88 4.19
N PHE A 208 -8.57 -6.76 4.70
CA PHE A 208 -9.07 -5.65 3.88
C PHE A 208 -7.95 -5.03 3.04
N ILE A 209 -6.78 -4.72 3.63
CA ILE A 209 -5.63 -4.17 2.91
C ILE A 209 -5.21 -5.10 1.76
N ASP A 210 -5.05 -6.40 2.05
CA ASP A 210 -4.61 -7.39 1.05
C ASP A 210 -5.64 -7.51 -0.09
N THR A 211 -6.94 -7.57 0.25
CA THR A 211 -8.02 -7.69 -0.75
C THR A 211 -8.20 -6.40 -1.54
N LEU A 212 -8.09 -5.23 -0.91
CA LEU A 212 -8.17 -3.94 -1.60
C LEU A 212 -6.97 -3.71 -2.51
N THR A 213 -5.77 -4.16 -2.10
CA THR A 213 -4.59 -4.15 -2.97
C THR A 213 -4.87 -4.93 -4.25
N LEU A 214 -5.39 -6.16 -4.12
CA LEU A 214 -5.75 -6.99 -5.26
C LEU A 214 -6.84 -6.34 -6.12
N TYR A 215 -7.88 -5.79 -5.49
CA TYR A 215 -8.98 -5.11 -6.18
C TYR A 215 -8.47 -3.95 -7.04
N LEU A 216 -7.69 -3.03 -6.45
CA LEU A 216 -7.16 -1.86 -7.16
C LEU A 216 -6.17 -2.26 -8.26
N HIS A 217 -5.29 -3.23 -7.98
CA HIS A 217 -4.35 -3.74 -8.98
C HIS A 217 -5.08 -4.37 -10.16
N GLY A 218 -6.12 -5.17 -9.90
CA GLY A 218 -6.94 -5.81 -10.95
C GLY A 218 -7.85 -4.85 -11.73
N ILE A 219 -8.07 -3.61 -11.27
CA ILE A 219 -8.70 -2.56 -12.11
C ILE A 219 -7.72 -2.08 -13.18
N CYS A 220 -6.44 -1.97 -12.81
CA CYS A 220 -5.40 -1.35 -13.63
C CYS A 220 -4.68 -2.33 -14.54
N CYS A 221 -4.52 -3.58 -14.09
CA CYS A 221 -3.69 -4.58 -14.74
C CYS A 221 -4.47 -5.89 -14.88
N ASP A 222 -4.18 -6.63 -15.95
CA ASP A 222 -4.62 -8.01 -16.09
C ASP A 222 -3.72 -8.89 -15.22
N ILE A 223 -4.26 -9.34 -14.07
CA ILE A 223 -3.50 -10.10 -13.07
C ILE A 223 -4.11 -11.47 -12.85
N ASP A 224 -3.24 -12.47 -12.82
CA ASP A 224 -3.61 -13.81 -12.38
C ASP A 224 -3.57 -13.89 -10.85
N VAL A 225 -4.60 -14.51 -10.27
CA VAL A 225 -4.61 -14.82 -8.83
C VAL A 225 -4.11 -16.24 -8.64
N ASP A 226 -3.01 -16.38 -7.90
CA ASP A 226 -2.43 -17.68 -7.57
C ASP A 226 -3.48 -18.59 -6.92
N THR A 227 -3.47 -19.85 -7.34
CA THR A 227 -4.25 -20.91 -6.69
C THR A 227 -3.33 -21.77 -5.84
N GLY A 228 -3.78 -22.12 -4.64
CA GLY A 228 -2.95 -22.90 -3.74
C GLY A 228 -3.68 -23.27 -2.46
N PRO A 229 -3.14 -24.22 -1.68
CA PRO A 229 -3.79 -24.69 -0.47
C PRO A 229 -3.95 -23.61 0.59
N ARG A 230 -3.15 -22.52 0.56
CA ARG A 230 -3.26 -21.37 1.46
C ARG A 230 -4.01 -20.18 0.86
N GLN A 231 -4.45 -20.28 -0.40
CA GLN A 231 -5.12 -19.19 -1.09
C GLN A 231 -6.62 -19.20 -0.77
N LEU A 232 -7.21 -18.02 -0.71
CA LEU A 232 -8.64 -17.87 -0.45
C LEU A 232 -9.46 -18.51 -1.59
N PRO A 233 -10.44 -19.39 -1.30
CA PRO A 233 -11.24 -19.99 -2.37
C PRO A 233 -12.02 -18.93 -3.16
N SER A 234 -12.08 -19.10 -4.48
CA SER A 234 -12.59 -18.10 -5.43
C SER A 234 -13.98 -17.55 -5.10
N ARG A 235 -14.88 -18.38 -4.54
CA ARG A 235 -16.22 -17.93 -4.11
C ARG A 235 -16.18 -16.86 -3.01
N TYR A 236 -15.25 -16.98 -2.06
CA TYR A 236 -15.09 -16.01 -0.97
C TYR A 236 -14.33 -14.79 -1.46
N LEU A 237 -13.32 -14.99 -2.31
CA LEU A 237 -12.64 -13.88 -2.97
C LEU A 237 -13.62 -13.02 -3.77
N ARG A 238 -14.45 -13.64 -4.62
CA ARG A 238 -15.48 -12.94 -5.40
C ARG A 238 -16.46 -12.19 -4.49
N LYS A 239 -16.87 -12.78 -3.36
CA LYS A 239 -17.73 -12.08 -2.37
C LYS A 239 -17.07 -10.83 -1.81
N ARG A 240 -15.77 -10.87 -1.48
CA ARG A 240 -15.02 -9.71 -1.00
C ARG A 240 -14.84 -8.64 -2.09
N LEU A 241 -14.50 -9.03 -3.31
CA LEU A 241 -14.34 -8.12 -4.45
C LEU A 241 -15.65 -7.44 -4.84
N LEU A 242 -16.78 -8.16 -4.79
CA LEU A 242 -18.11 -7.56 -5.01
C LEU A 242 -18.45 -6.51 -3.95
N LEU A 243 -18.15 -6.78 -2.67
CA LEU A 243 -18.32 -5.76 -1.62
C LEU A 243 -17.45 -4.53 -1.91
N LEU A 244 -16.19 -4.71 -2.31
CA LEU A 244 -15.32 -3.58 -2.66
C LEU A 244 -15.82 -2.82 -3.89
N GLN A 245 -16.41 -3.51 -4.86
CA GLN A 245 -17.05 -2.88 -6.01
C GLN A 245 -18.27 -2.03 -5.61
N GLU A 246 -19.09 -2.52 -4.68
CA GLU A 246 -20.23 -1.76 -4.15
C GLU A 246 -19.77 -0.53 -3.35
N LEU A 247 -18.73 -0.67 -2.52
CA LEU A 247 -18.19 0.41 -1.69
C LEU A 247 -17.38 1.42 -2.49
N PHE A 248 -16.65 0.95 -3.51
CA PHE A 248 -15.70 1.71 -4.30
C PHE A 248 -15.84 1.34 -5.79
N PRO A 249 -16.90 1.81 -6.47
CA PRO A 249 -17.12 1.51 -7.87
C PRO A 249 -15.93 1.95 -8.74
N PRO A 250 -15.47 1.11 -9.69
CA PRO A 250 -14.41 1.49 -10.62
C PRO A 250 -14.78 2.75 -11.42
N PRO A 251 -13.78 3.51 -11.90
CA PRO A 251 -14.03 4.61 -12.81
C PRO A 251 -14.63 4.13 -14.14
N HIS A 252 -15.29 5.03 -14.87
CA HIS A 252 -15.90 4.70 -16.15
C HIS A 252 -14.87 4.13 -17.14
N GLY A 253 -15.20 3.02 -17.79
CA GLY A 253 -14.31 2.33 -18.73
C GLY A 253 -13.37 1.32 -18.07
N TYR A 254 -13.41 1.19 -16.74
CA TYR A 254 -12.63 0.22 -16.00
C TYR A 254 -13.53 -0.82 -15.33
N ALA A 255 -13.01 -2.03 -15.15
CA ALA A 255 -13.72 -3.12 -14.49
C ALA A 255 -12.72 -4.05 -13.79
N VAL A 256 -13.20 -4.75 -12.76
CA VAL A 256 -12.43 -5.81 -12.07
C VAL A 256 -12.79 -7.19 -12.59
N PHE A 257 -14.01 -7.35 -13.07
CA PHE A 257 -14.50 -8.64 -13.57
C PHE A 257 -14.50 -8.60 -15.10
N PRO A 258 -13.81 -9.55 -15.78
CA PRO A 258 -13.77 -9.59 -17.25
C PRO A 258 -15.17 -9.59 -17.89
N GLU A 259 -16.16 -10.17 -17.22
CA GLU A 259 -17.55 -10.24 -17.70
C GLU A 259 -18.23 -8.86 -17.83
N GLN A 260 -17.65 -7.80 -17.24
CA GLN A 260 -18.19 -6.44 -17.25
C GLN A 260 -17.72 -5.61 -18.46
N LEU A 261 -16.68 -6.04 -19.17
CA LEU A 261 -16.11 -5.30 -20.32
C LEU A 261 -16.80 -5.62 -21.66
N GLY A 262 -17.84 -6.48 -21.63
CA GLY A 262 -18.57 -6.93 -22.82
C GLY A 262 -20.10 -6.93 -22.68
N ALA A 263 -20.65 -6.16 -21.74
CA ALA A 263 -22.09 -5.99 -21.51
C ALA A 263 -22.60 -4.63 -21.99
#